data_AF-A0A662SXQ4-F1
#
_entry.id   AF-A0A662SXQ4-F1
#
_cell.length_a   1.000
_cell.length_b   1.000
_cell.length_c   1.000
_cell.angle_alpha   90.00
_cell.angle_beta   90.00
_cell.angle_gamma   90.00
#
_symmetry.space_group_name_H-M   'P 1'
#
loop_
_entity.id
_entity.type
_entity.pdbx_description
1 polymer ?
#
loop_
_entity_poly.entity_id
_entity_poly.type
_entity_poly.pdbx_seq_one_letter_code
_entity_poly.pdbx_strand_id
1 'polypeptide(L)' 'LRKRLQPEKAAERLVNFLKAMAEEIKMLTMLSGHDDIHQLSKEDLRALDINVAAITGVKLVGSEKIYP' A
#
# COMPACT_ATOMS: atom_id res chain seq x y z
N LEU A 1 22.71 -21.89 -0.66
CA LEU A 1 21.36 -21.35 -0.36
C LEU A 1 20.26 -22.43 -0.44
N ARG A 2 20.09 -23.14 -1.57
CA ARG A 2 19.03 -24.17 -1.73
C ARG A 2 19.06 -25.33 -0.73
N LYS A 3 20.25 -25.76 -0.27
CA LYS A 3 20.42 -26.86 0.70
C LYS A 3 19.73 -26.66 2.07
N ARG A 4 19.34 -25.43 2.43
CA ARG A 4 18.70 -25.12 3.74
C ARG A 4 17.21 -24.82 3.62
N LEU A 5 16.65 -24.83 2.40
CA LEU A 5 15.23 -24.55 2.18
C LEU A 5 14.40 -25.76 2.65
N GLN A 6 13.40 -25.51 3.48
CA GLN A 6 12.36 -26.48 3.84
C GLN A 6 11.08 -26.09 3.08
N PRO A 7 10.81 -26.69 1.91
CA PRO A 7 9.79 -26.21 0.98
C PRO A 7 8.39 -26.12 1.59
N GLU A 8 8.01 -27.09 2.41
CA GLU A 8 6.67 -27.19 3.01
C GLU A 8 6.45 -26.06 4.02
N LYS A 9 7.43 -25.83 4.91
CA LYS A 9 7.37 -24.72 5.87
C LYS A 9 7.47 -23.36 5.20
N ALA A 10 8.25 -23.26 4.13
CA ALA A 10 8.35 -22.03 3.35
C ALA A 10 7.01 -21.72 2.66
N ALA A 11 6.34 -22.74 2.11
CA ALA A 11 5.01 -22.60 1.51
C ALA A 11 3.98 -22.17 2.55
N GLU A 12 3.96 -22.78 3.73
CA GLU A 12 3.05 -22.39 4.82
C GLU A 12 3.23 -20.92 5.23
N ARG A 13 4.48 -20.48 5.39
CA ARG A 13 4.80 -19.08 5.70
C ARG A 13 4.35 -18.13 4.59
N LEU A 14 4.56 -18.50 3.33
CA LEU A 14 4.12 -17.71 2.18
C LEU A 14 2.59 -17.59 2.17
N VAL A 15 1.86 -18.68 2.40
CA VAL A 15 0.40 -18.68 2.47
C VAL A 15 -0.08 -17.75 3.59
N ASN A 16 0.52 -17.85 4.78
CA ASN A 16 0.15 -16.99 5.91
C ASN A 16 0.47 -15.52 5.65
N PHE A 17 1.60 -15.23 5.02
CA PHE A 17 1.96 -13.87 4.61
C PHE A 17 0.95 -13.31 3.61
N LEU A 18 0.61 -14.05 2.56
CA LEU A 18 -0.36 -13.59 1.55
C LEU A 18 -1.75 -13.37 2.14
N LYS A 19 -2.19 -14.22 3.08
CA LYS A 19 -3.45 -14.02 3.81
C LYS A 19 -3.43 -12.73 4.64
N ALA A 20 -2.35 -12.49 5.38
CA ALA A 20 -2.20 -11.27 6.17
C ALA A 20 -2.22 -10.02 5.28
N MET A 21 -1.43 -10.02 4.19
CA MET A 21 -1.39 -8.92 3.22
C MET A 21 -2.76 -8.66 2.58
N ALA A 22 -3.53 -9.70 2.28
CA ALA A 22 -4.87 -9.54 1.71
C ALA A 22 -5.83 -8.83 2.69
N GLU A 23 -5.80 -9.20 3.97
CA GLU A 23 -6.61 -8.52 4.99
C GLU A 23 -6.12 -7.09 5.26
N GLU A 24 -4.81 -6.84 5.26
CA GLU A 24 -4.25 -5.50 5.40
C GLU A 24 -4.69 -4.58 4.26
N ILE A 25 -4.61 -5.04 3.02
CA ILE A 25 -5.07 -4.29 1.85
C ILE A 25 -6.57 -3.98 1.98
N LYS A 26 -7.39 -4.96 2.38
CA LYS A 26 -8.82 -4.74 2.63
C LYS A 26 -9.07 -3.68 3.70
N MET A 27 -8.33 -3.71 4.80
CA MET A 27 -8.44 -2.69 5.85
C MET A 27 -8.01 -1.31 5.37
N LEU A 28 -6.91 -1.20 4.62
CA LEU A 28 -6.44 0.08 4.07
C LEU A 28 -7.47 0.68 3.08
N THR A 29 -8.06 -0.14 2.22
CA THR A 29 -9.13 0.28 1.30
C THR A 29 -10.32 0.84 2.08
N MET A 30 -10.80 0.11 3.10
CA MET A 30 -11.93 0.54 3.93
C MET A 30 -11.64 1.82 4.72
N LEU A 31 -10.46 1.94 5.32
CA LEU A 31 -10.04 3.13 6.06
C LEU A 31 -9.88 4.36 5.15
N SER A 32 -9.64 4.15 3.86
CA SER A 32 -9.61 5.19 2.84
C SER A 32 -11.02 5.56 2.32
N GLY A 33 -12.07 4.88 2.80
CA GLY A 33 -13.46 5.17 2.44
C GLY A 33 -13.98 4.42 1.22
N HIS A 34 -13.26 3.41 0.73
CA HIS A 34 -13.59 2.62 -0.46
C HIS A 34 -14.07 1.21 -0.09
N ASP A 35 -14.90 0.61 -0.95
CA ASP A 35 -15.36 -0.78 -0.81
C ASP A 35 -14.71 -1.74 -1.81
N ASP A 36 -14.04 -1.20 -2.83
CA ASP A 36 -13.26 -1.93 -3.82
C ASP A 36 -11.82 -1.38 -3.88
N ILE A 37 -10.82 -2.27 -3.88
CA ILE A 37 -9.41 -1.91 -4.01
C ILE A 37 -9.12 -1.12 -5.30
N HIS A 38 -9.88 -1.36 -6.36
CA HIS A 38 -9.72 -0.68 -7.64
C HIS A 38 -10.12 0.80 -7.60
N GLN A 39 -10.77 1.26 -6.53
CA GLN A 39 -11.12 2.67 -6.32
C GLN A 39 -9.96 3.48 -5.72
N LEU A 40 -8.93 2.84 -5.16
CA LEU A 40 -7.78 3.52 -4.59
C LEU A 40 -7.08 4.40 -5.62
N SER A 41 -6.81 5.64 -5.23
CA SER A 41 -6.25 6.67 -6.09
C SER A 41 -5.26 7.58 -5.36
N LYS A 42 -4.67 8.54 -6.09
CA LYS A 42 -3.77 9.55 -5.48
C LYS A 42 -4.49 10.45 -4.47
N GLU A 43 -5.83 10.51 -4.51
CA GLU A 43 -6.62 11.31 -3.58
C GLU A 43 -6.62 10.74 -2.16
N ASP A 44 -6.32 9.44 -2.01
CA ASP A 44 -6.24 8.75 -0.72
C ASP A 44 -4.87 8.92 -0.04
N LEU A 45 -3.92 9.56 -0.73
CA LEU A 45 -2.56 9.77 -0.25
C LEU A 45 -2.29 11.24 0.04
N ARG A 46 -1.34 11.48 0.93
CA ARG A 46 -0.76 12.83 1.15
C ARG A 46 0.76 12.74 1.21
N ALA A 47 1.42 13.61 0.47
CA ALA A 47 2.87 13.80 0.55
C ALA A 47 3.22 14.57 1.83
N LEU A 48 4.34 14.21 2.45
CA LEU A 48 4.85 14.88 3.65
C LEU A 48 5.99 15.87 3.34
N ASP A 49 6.44 15.92 2.08
CA ASP A 49 7.49 16.79 1.58
C ASP A 49 7.06 17.44 0.26
N ILE A 50 7.44 18.71 0.06
CA ILE A 50 7.04 19.48 -1.12
C ILE A 50 7.67 18.94 -2.42
N ASN A 51 8.90 18.43 -2.37
CA ASN A 51 9.54 17.84 -3.54
C ASN A 51 8.86 16.53 -3.92
N VAL A 52 8.44 15.74 -2.92
CA VAL A 52 7.66 14.51 -3.17
C VAL A 52 6.31 14.86 -3.81
N ALA A 53 5.63 15.90 -3.32
CA ALA A 53 4.39 16.38 -3.91
C ALA A 53 4.57 16.79 -5.38
N ALA A 54 5.61 17.58 -5.68
CA ALA A 54 5.95 18.02 -7.04
C ALA A 54 6.27 16.85 -7.98
N ILE A 55 7.12 15.91 -7.56
CA ILE A 55 7.56 14.78 -8.39
C ILE A 55 6.42 13.79 -8.66
N THR A 56 5.59 13.49 -7.65
CA THR A 56 4.57 12.44 -7.73
C THR A 56 3.20 12.94 -8.15
N GLY A 57 2.95 14.25 -8.02
CA GLY A 57 1.64 14.87 -8.20
C GLY A 57 0.63 14.48 -7.10
N VAL A 58 1.08 13.91 -5.98
CA VAL A 58 0.24 13.66 -4.79
C VAL A 58 0.13 14.95 -3.98
N LYS A 59 -1.07 15.23 -3.47
CA LYS A 59 -1.33 16.45 -2.68
C LYS A 59 -0.47 16.50 -1.41
N LEU A 60 0.05 17.67 -1.06
CA LEU A 60 0.80 17.89 0.17
C LEU A 60 -0.16 17.86 1.38
N VAL A 61 0.29 17.31 2.51
CA VAL A 61 -0.47 17.35 3.76
C VAL A 61 -0.85 18.80 4.13
N GLY A 62 -2.12 19.00 4.50
CA GLY A 62 -2.66 20.33 4.81
C GLY A 62 -2.94 21.23 3.60
N SER A 63 -2.86 20.71 2.37
CA SER A 63 -3.15 21.44 1.13
C SER A 63 -3.99 20.60 0.16
N GLU A 64 -4.91 21.24 -0.54
CA GLU A 64 -5.71 20.59 -1.60
C GLU A 64 -5.19 20.88 -3.02
N LYS A 65 -4.00 21.49 -3.11
CA LYS A 65 -3.36 21.83 -4.38
C LYS A 65 -2.32 20.79 -4.76
N ILE A 66 -2.19 20.57 -6.07
CA ILE A 66 -1.05 19.86 -6.67
C ILE A 66 0.07 20.88 -6.87
N TYR A 67 1.27 20.51 -6.45
CA TYR A 67 2.45 21.37 -6.58
C TYR A 67 3.18 21.00 -7.88
N PRO A 68 3.65 21.99 -8.65
CA PRO A 68 4.45 21.76 -9.85
C PRO A 68 5.86 21.29 -9.52
#